data_AF-A0A9X4QNC1-F1
#
_entry.id   AF-A0A9X4QNC1-F1
#
_cell.length_a   1.000
_cell.length_b   1.000
_cell.length_c   1.000
_cell.angle_alpha   90.00
_cell.angle_beta   90.00
_cell.angle_gamma   90.00
#
_symmetry.space_group_name_H-M   'P 1'
#
loop_
_entity.id
_entity.type
_entity.pdbx_description
1 polymer ?
#
loop_
_entity_poly.entity_id
_entity_poly.type
_entity_poly.pdbx_seq_one_letter_code
_entity_poly.pdbx_strand_id
1 'polypeptide(L)'
;MREMIPVLKARGAKLDAISLLLTKTPPALLGILFTKVIFAKGSLPRLFVEYNNSKAGFAVAEVVREAIKLGIPLPRLTRAVENTEYHKAIENPKLP
;
A
#
# COMPACT_ATOMS: atom_id res chain seq x y z
N MET A 1 -5.87 -0.30 -7.10
CA MET A 1 -6.33 -1.72 -6.97
C MET A 1 -5.88 -2.61 -8.12
N ARG A 2 -6.25 -2.36 -9.39
CA ARG A 2 -5.90 -3.25 -10.52
C ARG A 2 -4.41 -3.60 -10.60
N GLU A 3 -3.54 -2.61 -10.47
CA GLU A 3 -2.08 -2.80 -10.49
C GLU A 3 -1.52 -3.43 -9.20
N MET A 4 -2.20 -3.29 -8.06
CA MET A 4 -1.75 -3.90 -6.79
C MET A 4 -2.01 -5.40 -6.73
N ILE A 5 -3.06 -5.90 -7.40
CA ILE A 5 -3.43 -7.32 -7.41
C ILE A 5 -2.27 -8.25 -7.80
N PRO A 6 -1.54 -8.05 -8.91
CA PRO A 6 -0.43 -8.92 -9.27
C PRO A 6 0.69 -8.90 -8.21
N VAL A 7 0.99 -7.73 -7.61
CA VAL A 7 1.96 -7.61 -6.51
C VAL A 7 1.54 -8.43 -5.30
N LEU A 8 0.27 -8.31 -4.91
CA LEU A 8 -0.29 -9.07 -3.78
C LEU A 8 -0.24 -10.58 -4.05
N LYS A 9 -0.64 -11.02 -5.24
CA LYS A 9 -0.58 -12.44 -5.63
C LYS A 9 0.86 -12.97 -5.63
N ALA A 10 1.82 -12.21 -6.15
CA ALA A 10 3.24 -12.59 -6.13
C ALA A 10 3.81 -12.72 -4.71
N ARG A 11 3.24 -12.00 -3.73
CA ARG A 11 3.56 -12.15 -2.30
C ARG A 11 2.71 -13.21 -1.59
N GLY A 12 1.99 -14.06 -2.34
CA GLY A 12 1.22 -15.18 -1.81
C GLY A 12 -0.20 -14.84 -1.34
N ALA A 13 -0.72 -13.64 -1.63
CA ALA A 13 -2.08 -13.28 -1.25
C ALA A 13 -3.13 -14.10 -2.00
N LYS A 14 -4.00 -14.80 -1.26
CA LYS A 14 -5.17 -15.52 -1.79
C LYS A 14 -6.40 -14.61 -1.71
N LEU A 15 -6.58 -13.76 -2.71
CA LEU A 15 -7.62 -12.71 -2.68
C LEU A 15 -9.03 -13.25 -2.47
N ASP A 16 -9.37 -14.40 -3.07
CA ASP A 16 -10.70 -15.00 -2.90
C ASP A 16 -10.92 -15.49 -1.47
N ALA A 17 -9.89 -16.08 -0.84
CA ALA A 17 -9.94 -16.49 0.55
C ALA A 17 -10.05 -15.29 1.50
N ILE A 18 -9.33 -14.21 1.21
CA ILE A 18 -9.42 -12.96 1.97
C ILE A 18 -10.82 -12.36 1.82
N SER A 19 -11.37 -12.27 0.60
CA SER A 19 -12.72 -11.80 0.35
C SER A 19 -13.76 -12.66 1.07
N LEU A 20 -13.63 -13.99 1.02
CA LEU A 20 -14.53 -14.89 1.72
C LEU A 20 -14.46 -14.68 3.24
N LEU A 21 -13.25 -14.59 3.80
CA LEU A 21 -13.05 -14.31 5.21
C LEU A 21 -13.73 -12.99 5.61
N LEU A 22 -13.49 -11.91 4.86
CA LEU A 22 -14.04 -10.59 5.18
C LEU A 22 -15.57 -10.52 5.03
N THR A 23 -16.16 -11.28 4.11
CA THR A 23 -17.62 -11.27 3.86
C THR A 23 -18.40 -12.21 4.76
N LYS A 24 -17.77 -13.25 5.30
CA LYS A 24 -18.41 -14.24 6.19
C LYS A 24 -18.16 -13.97 7.66
N THR A 25 -17.16 -13.15 8.00
CA THR A 25 -16.86 -12.81 9.39
C THR A 25 -17.85 -11.74 9.90
N PRO A 26 -18.50 -11.96 11.06
CA PRO A 26 -19.35 -10.95 11.68
C PRO A 26 -18.63 -9.62 11.91
N PRO A 27 -19.30 -8.46 11.75
CA PRO A 27 -18.68 -7.14 11.92
C PRO A 27 -17.98 -6.94 13.27
N ALA A 28 -18.54 -7.48 14.36
CA ALA A 28 -17.94 -7.40 15.69
C ALA A 28 -16.55 -8.08 15.74
N LEU A 29 -16.40 -9.23 15.08
CA LEU A 29 -15.13 -9.95 15.00
C LEU A 29 -14.16 -9.28 14.03
N LEU A 30 -14.66 -8.70 12.93
CA LEU A 30 -13.85 -7.87 12.05
C LEU A 30 -13.27 -6.68 12.81
N GLY A 31 -14.07 -5.98 13.61
CA GLY A 31 -13.60 -4.87 14.44
C GLY A 31 -12.41 -5.28 15.31
N ILE A 32 -12.52 -6.41 16.00
CA ILE A 32 -11.42 -6.97 16.81
C ILE A 32 -10.20 -7.29 15.95
N LEU A 33 -10.37 -8.00 14.83
CA LEU A 33 -9.28 -8.36 13.92
C LEU A 33 -8.54 -7.12 13.39
N PHE A 34 -9.28 -6.11 12.95
CA PHE A 34 -8.70 -4.87 12.44
C PHE A 34 -7.95 -4.12 13.53
N THR A 35 -8.53 -3.94 14.72
CA THR A 35 -7.90 -3.16 15.79
C THR A 35 -6.73 -3.87 16.46
N LYS A 36 -6.84 -5.18 16.70
CA LYS A 36 -5.86 -5.93 17.51
C LYS A 36 -4.77 -6.61 16.69
N VAL A 37 -5.03 -6.89 15.40
CA VAL A 37 -4.09 -7.65 14.56
C VAL A 37 -3.61 -6.79 13.39
N ILE A 38 -4.52 -6.37 12.50
CA ILE A 38 -4.13 -5.68 11.24
C ILE A 38 -3.53 -4.30 11.51
N PHE A 39 -4.17 -3.50 12.36
CA PHE A 39 -3.75 -2.15 12.75
C PHE A 39 -3.20 -2.09 14.19
N ALA A 40 -2.61 -3.19 14.65
CA ALA A 40 -1.85 -3.19 15.90
C ALA A 40 -0.75 -2.10 15.86
N LYS A 41 -0.36 -1.59 17.03
CA LYS A 41 0.69 -0.57 17.12
C LYS A 41 1.98 -1.09 16.50
N GLY A 42 2.58 -0.31 15.58
CA GLY A 42 3.79 -0.70 14.84
C GLY A 42 3.56 -1.66 13.68
N SER A 43 2.31 -2.06 13.38
CA SER A 43 2.03 -2.88 12.21
C SER A 43 2.27 -2.11 10.91
N LEU A 44 2.72 -2.80 9.86
CA LEU A 44 2.93 -2.20 8.54
C LEU A 44 1.68 -1.49 7.98
N PRO A 45 0.46 -2.08 8.04
CA PRO A 45 -0.74 -1.38 7.59
C PRO A 45 -0.99 -0.07 8.35
N ARG A 46 -0.72 -0.04 9.66
CA ARG A 46 -0.88 1.16 10.47
C ARG A 46 0.15 2.23 10.08
N LEU A 47 1.41 1.84 9.93
CA LEU A 47 2.47 2.75 9.46
C LEU A 47 2.14 3.30 8.07
N PHE A 48 1.58 2.51 7.17
CA PHE A 48 1.19 2.99 5.84
C PHE A 48 0.11 4.05 5.90
N VAL A 49 -0.89 3.91 6.77
CA VAL A 49 -1.94 4.94 6.93
C VAL A 49 -1.35 6.18 7.60
N GLU A 50 -0.58 6.02 8.67
CA GLU A 50 0.02 7.13 9.42
C GLU A 50 1.02 7.93 8.57
N TYR A 51 1.91 7.24 7.85
CA TYR A 51 2.89 7.90 6.99
C TYR A 51 2.30 8.41 5.69
N ASN A 52 1.25 7.81 5.13
CA ASN A 52 0.66 8.38 3.92
C ASN A 52 -0.11 9.67 4.21
N ASN A 53 -0.61 9.87 5.43
CA ASN A 53 -1.19 11.14 5.88
C ASN A 53 -0.14 12.24 6.07
N SER A 54 1.09 11.88 6.50
CA SER A 54 2.17 12.85 6.73
C SER A 54 3.12 13.04 5.55
N LYS A 55 3.24 12.02 4.69
CA LYS A 55 4.04 11.99 3.46
C LYS A 55 3.19 11.39 2.35
N ALA A 56 2.50 12.27 1.62
CA ALA A 56 1.66 11.89 0.50
C ALA A 56 2.43 10.99 -0.48
N GLY A 57 1.83 9.86 -0.85
CA GLY A 57 2.40 8.90 -1.79
C GLY A 57 3.35 7.86 -1.17
N PHE A 58 3.61 7.89 0.14
CA PHE A 58 4.50 6.93 0.80
C PHE A 58 4.10 5.46 0.53
N ALA A 59 2.82 5.12 0.72
CA ALA A 59 2.34 3.76 0.50
C ALA A 59 2.44 3.34 -0.98
N VAL A 60 2.26 4.30 -1.91
CA VAL A 60 2.38 4.05 -3.34
C VAL A 60 3.84 3.80 -3.74
N ALA A 61 4.77 4.61 -3.24
CA ALA A 61 6.20 4.43 -3.47
C ALA A 61 6.70 3.06 -2.99
N GLU A 62 6.21 2.62 -1.82
CA GLU A 62 6.55 1.31 -1.28
C GLU A 62 6.01 0.16 -2.14
N VAL A 63 4.79 0.27 -2.64
CA VAL A 63 4.21 -0.72 -3.58
C VAL A 63 5.01 -0.76 -4.88
N VAL A 64 5.43 0.40 -5.42
CA VAL A 64 6.25 0.46 -6.64
C VAL A 64 7.62 -0.17 -6.41
N ARG A 65 8.26 0.10 -5.27
CA ARG A 65 9.54 -0.50 -4.88
C ARG A 65 9.47 -2.01 -4.81
N GLU A 66 8.42 -2.56 -4.18
CA GLU A 66 8.22 -4.01 -4.10
C GLU A 66 7.90 -4.63 -5.47
N ALA A 67 7.14 -3.95 -6.32
CA ALA A 67 6.84 -4.43 -7.65
C ALA A 67 8.09 -4.49 -8.54
N ILE A 68 8.99 -3.50 -8.45
CA ILE A 68 10.29 -3.50 -9.15
C ILE A 68 11.12 -4.72 -8.73
N LYS A 69 11.21 -5.02 -7.43
CA LYS A 69 11.94 -6.21 -6.93
C LYS A 69 11.37 -7.52 -7.50
N LEU A 70 10.07 -7.56 -7.71
CA LEU A 70 9.35 -8.73 -8.22
C LEU A 70 9.25 -8.76 -9.77
N GLY A 71 9.79 -7.76 -10.47
CA GLY A 71 9.68 -7.64 -11.92
C GLY A 71 8.25 -7.40 -12.43
N ILE A 72 7.37 -6.82 -11.60
CA ILE A 72 5.96 -6.58 -11.92
C ILE A 72 5.78 -5.13 -12.40
N PRO A 73 5.30 -4.90 -13.63
CA PRO A 73 5.09 -3.55 -14.14
C PRO A 73 3.85 -2.89 -13.52
N LEU A 74 4.02 -1.67 -13.01
CA LEU A 74 2.94 -0.84 -12.45
C LEU A 74 2.90 0.56 -13.10
N PRO A 75 2.69 0.67 -14.42
CA PRO A 75 2.93 1.90 -15.17
C PRO A 75 2.21 3.13 -14.61
N ARG A 76 0.96 2.99 -14.15
CA ARG A 76 0.21 4.13 -13.59
C ARG A 76 0.72 4.51 -12.20
N LEU A 77 1.02 3.55 -11.33
CA LEU A 77 1.56 3.84 -10.00
C LEU A 77 3.00 4.37 -10.07
N THR A 78 3.85 3.82 -10.94
CA THR A 78 5.22 4.33 -11.18
C THR A 78 5.18 5.79 -11.61
N ARG A 79 4.34 6.13 -12.60
CA ARG A 79 4.17 7.52 -13.04
C ARG A 79 3.63 8.44 -11.94
N ALA A 80 2.77 7.93 -11.07
CA ALA A 80 2.26 8.72 -9.94
C ALA A 80 3.37 9.04 -8.91
N VAL A 81 4.30 8.12 -8.67
CA VAL A 81 5.47 8.36 -7.82
C VAL A 81 6.38 9.41 -8.47
N GLU A 82 6.72 9.22 -9.74
CA GLU A 82 7.57 10.15 -10.49
C GLU A 82 7.00 11.58 -10.45
N ASN A 83 5.72 11.75 -10.80
CA ASN A 83 5.08 13.07 -10.77
C ASN A 83 5.12 13.74 -9.39
N THR A 84 5.00 12.97 -8.32
CA THR A 84 5.06 13.47 -6.94
C THR A 84 6.46 13.97 -6.60
N GLU A 85 7.50 13.24 -7.01
CA GLU A 85 8.89 13.64 -6.78
C GLU A 85 9.29 14.83 -7.68
N TYR A 86 8.82 14.87 -8.93
CA TYR A 86 8.97 16.04 -9.80
C TYR A 86 8.34 17.30 -9.21
N HIS A 87 7.12 17.23 -8.66
CA HIS A 87 6.48 18.39 -8.03
C HIS A 87 7.26 18.89 -6.81
N LYS A 88 7.78 17.98 -5.97
CA LYS A 88 8.64 18.37 -4.84
C LYS A 88 9.94 19.03 -5.28
N ALA A 89 10.55 18.55 -6.37
CA ALA A 89 11.78 19.14 -6.90
C ALA A 89 11.54 20.55 -7.49
N ILE A 90 10.37 20.80 -8.07
CA ILE A 90 9.98 22.13 -8.58
C ILE A 90 9.66 23.09 -7.43
N GLU A 91 8.94 22.63 -6.40
CA GLU A 91 8.62 23.43 -5.21
C GLU A 91 9.85 23.72 -4.33
N ASN A 92 10.87 22.85 -4.38
CA ASN A 92 12.04 22.95 -3.54
C ASN A 92 13.33 22.56 -4.30
N PRO A 93 13.87 23.47 -5.14
CA PRO A 93 14.96 23.18 -6.08
C PRO A 93 16.33 22.89 -5.44
N LYS A 94 16.41 22.75 -4.11
CA LYS A 94 17.62 22.45 -3.34
C LYS A 94 17.73 21.01 -2.85
N LEU A 95 16.77 20.13 -3.20
CA LEU A 95 16.90 18.71 -2.91
C LEU A 95 17.69 18.01 -4.05
N PRO A 96 18.67 17.15 -3.71
CA PRO A 96 19.58 16.53 -4.66
C PRO A 96 18.88 15.54 -5.62
#